data_AF-A0A840C9Z9-F1
#
_entry.id   AF-A0A840C9Z9-F1
#
_cell.length_a   1.000
_cell.length_b   1.000
_cell.length_c   1.000
_cell.angle_alpha   90.00
_cell.angle_beta   90.00
_cell.angle_gamma   90.00
#
_symmetry.space_group_name_H-M   'P 1'
#
loop_
_entity.id
_entity.type
_entity.pdbx_description
1 polymer ?
#
loop_
_entity_poly.entity_id
_entity_poly.type
_entity_poly.pdbx_seq_one_letter_code
_entity_poly.pdbx_strand_id
1 'polypeptide(L)'
;MRTSRHSLSQADELSDAMRRFFARRAAEMSGLGLVALALAFGLALATWSVEDPSLTHATNGPVKNLLGPLGAVIADLGMQILGMGAIVFVVPVVIWGLQLMGRRRLERLALRIGLWLAGTAAAAAVASAMPATTSWPLPSGLGGVVGDGLLFGLRSTLGLTSGPGAAIITLVYAGIAILALTAACGFGFPETADDDDDEELAPRRSSRRAHADDFEDDGADEPGWGIVSLGALVHGFMTLKSAIARRLAARRPAQVHAGFQAAPQAPSAAPRAASRREPRFEQAPAAHDAFDGAADFGGYDPAEAPFADEDEAYAPRTAGPAVSRVVPPPAAPKPGKRLAREAQPSFLDDGEDYQLPPLALLAEPKKNNGAVISPEALEQNAALLESTLEDFGVKGEIINVHPGPVVTLYELEPAPGTKSSRVISLADDIARSM
;
A
#
# COMPACT_ATOMS: atom_id res chain seq x y z
N MET A 1 -33.48 69.22 10.81
CA MET A 1 -33.94 67.87 10.44
C MET A 1 -33.59 66.92 11.58
N ARG A 2 -34.60 66.40 12.29
CA ARG A 2 -34.42 65.48 13.43
C ARG A 2 -34.01 64.11 12.88
N THR A 3 -32.82 63.64 13.24
CA THR A 3 -32.40 62.26 13.04
C THR A 3 -33.11 61.39 14.07
N SER A 4 -34.11 60.63 13.62
CA SER A 4 -34.78 59.61 14.41
C SER A 4 -33.81 58.45 14.66
N ARG A 5 -33.24 58.38 15.87
CA ARG A 5 -32.58 57.18 16.38
C ARG A 5 -33.64 56.09 16.49
N HIS A 6 -33.65 55.15 15.55
CA HIS A 6 -34.40 53.92 15.70
C HIS A 6 -33.76 53.15 16.86
N SER A 7 -34.44 53.11 18.02
CA SER A 7 -34.13 52.16 19.08
C SER A 7 -34.42 50.76 18.52
N LEU A 8 -33.39 49.94 18.33
CA LEU A 8 -33.55 48.54 17.99
C LEU A 8 -34.49 47.89 19.03
N SER A 9 -35.46 47.12 18.56
CA SER A 9 -36.35 46.39 19.45
C SER A 9 -35.54 45.33 20.21
N GLN A 10 -35.82 45.08 21.50
CA GLN A 10 -35.21 43.98 22.26
C GLN A 10 -35.32 42.62 21.54
N ALA A 11 -36.35 42.45 20.69
CA ALA A 11 -36.52 41.26 19.86
C ALA A 11 -35.43 41.13 18.77
N ASP A 12 -34.98 42.24 18.19
CA ASP A 12 -33.93 42.26 17.16
C ASP A 12 -32.56 41.94 17.79
N GLU A 13 -32.28 42.50 18.97
CA GLU A 13 -31.06 42.18 19.74
C GLU A 13 -31.01 40.70 20.15
N LEU A 14 -32.13 40.12 20.57
CA LEU A 14 -32.22 38.71 20.93
C LEU A 14 -32.03 37.80 19.69
N SER A 15 -32.63 38.17 18.54
CA SER A 15 -32.43 37.49 17.26
C SER A 15 -30.97 37.53 16.80
N ASP A 16 -30.31 38.69 16.91
CA ASP A 16 -28.92 38.85 16.50
C ASP A 16 -27.95 38.11 17.42
N ALA A 17 -28.19 38.14 18.73
CA ALA A 17 -27.44 37.34 19.69
C ALA A 17 -27.57 35.84 19.40
N MET A 18 -28.79 35.37 19.11
CA MET A 18 -29.08 33.99 18.75
C MET A 18 -28.37 33.59 17.44
N ARG A 19 -28.41 34.44 16.41
CA ARG A 19 -27.71 34.22 15.12
C ARG A 19 -26.21 34.11 15.30
N ARG A 20 -25.59 35.00 16.07
CA ARG A 20 -24.14 34.97 16.36
C ARG A 20 -23.76 33.73 17.16
N PHE A 21 -24.60 33.30 18.12
CA PHE A 21 -24.41 32.08 18.88
C PHE A 21 -24.42 30.84 17.96
N PHE A 22 -25.45 30.68 17.14
CA PHE A 22 -25.55 29.56 16.21
C PHE A 22 -24.43 29.56 15.17
N ALA A 23 -24.09 30.72 14.60
CA ALA A 23 -22.97 30.84 13.66
C ALA A 23 -21.64 30.43 14.31
N ARG A 24 -21.41 30.81 15.58
CA ARG A 24 -20.22 30.41 16.34
C ARG A 24 -20.20 28.92 16.62
N ARG A 25 -21.31 28.34 17.08
CA ARG A 25 -21.42 26.88 17.31
C ARG A 25 -21.23 26.11 16.01
N ALA A 26 -21.81 26.57 14.91
CA ALA A 26 -21.64 25.95 13.60
C ALA A 26 -20.18 25.99 13.12
N ALA A 27 -19.49 27.12 13.30
CA ALA A 27 -18.07 27.25 12.96
C ALA A 27 -17.19 26.31 13.80
N GLU A 28 -17.42 26.23 15.11
CA GLU A 28 -16.69 25.32 16.00
C GLU A 28 -16.93 23.85 15.63
N MET A 29 -18.19 23.46 15.36
CA MET A 29 -18.54 22.10 14.93
C MET A 29 -17.95 21.76 13.56
N SER A 30 -17.94 22.72 12.62
CA SER A 30 -17.32 22.56 11.30
C SER A 30 -15.81 22.38 11.43
N GLY A 31 -15.16 23.17 12.28
CA GLY A 31 -13.74 23.05 12.58
C GLY A 31 -13.38 21.70 13.19
N LEU A 32 -14.15 21.25 14.19
CA LEU A 32 -13.99 19.93 14.79
C LEU A 32 -14.18 18.81 13.76
N GLY A 33 -15.20 18.91 12.91
CA GLY A 33 -15.47 17.96 11.83
C GLY A 33 -14.31 17.88 10.83
N LEU A 34 -13.73 19.02 10.43
CA LEU A 34 -12.55 19.08 9.56
C LEU A 34 -11.33 18.41 10.18
N VAL A 35 -11.05 18.67 11.47
CA VAL A 35 -9.95 18.01 12.19
C VAL A 35 -10.18 16.50 12.26
N ALA A 36 -11.39 16.06 12.61
CA ALA A 36 -11.73 14.65 12.69
C ALA A 36 -11.56 13.94 11.34
N LEU A 37 -12.01 14.55 10.24
CA LEU A 37 -11.86 14.01 8.89
C LEU A 37 -10.39 13.94 8.48
N ALA A 38 -9.61 14.99 8.74
CA ALA A 38 -8.19 15.03 8.42
C ALA A 38 -7.39 14.00 9.22
N LEU A 39 -7.69 13.81 10.50
CA LEU A 39 -7.08 12.77 11.33
C LEU A 39 -7.49 11.36 10.90
N ALA A 40 -8.75 11.17 10.49
CA ALA A 40 -9.20 9.89 9.93
C ALA A 40 -8.44 9.56 8.64
N PHE A 41 -8.31 10.52 7.72
CA PHE A 41 -7.51 10.36 6.51
C PHE A 41 -6.04 10.09 6.82
N GLY A 42 -5.44 10.83 7.75
CA GLY A 42 -4.06 10.61 8.20
C GLY A 42 -3.85 9.22 8.84
N LEU A 43 -4.83 8.73 9.62
CA LEU A 43 -4.80 7.39 10.18
C LEU A 43 -4.95 6.31 9.09
N ALA A 44 -5.81 6.56 8.09
CA ALA A 44 -5.95 5.68 6.94
C ALA A 44 -4.60 5.54 6.21
N LEU A 45 -3.91 6.65 5.94
CA LEU A 45 -2.57 6.65 5.32
C LEU A 45 -1.52 5.97 6.20
N ALA A 46 -1.49 6.27 7.50
CA ALA A 46 -0.51 5.70 8.43
C ALA A 46 -0.66 4.19 8.61
N THR A 47 -1.86 3.65 8.33
CA THR A 47 -2.18 2.22 8.43
C THR A 47 -2.45 1.58 7.07
N TRP A 48 -1.97 2.24 6.01
CA TRP A 48 -2.07 1.74 4.64
C TRP A 48 -1.25 0.46 4.45
N SER A 49 -1.80 -0.47 3.67
CA SER A 49 -1.11 -1.66 3.21
C SER A 49 -1.46 -1.90 1.74
N VAL A 50 -0.44 -2.19 0.92
CA VAL A 50 -0.65 -2.55 -0.50
C VAL A 50 -1.43 -3.87 -0.66
N GLU A 51 -1.43 -4.71 0.37
CA GLU A 51 -2.15 -5.99 0.36
C GLU A 51 -3.64 -5.84 0.69
N ASP A 52 -4.10 -4.68 1.13
CA ASP A 52 -5.51 -4.48 1.47
C ASP A 52 -6.38 -4.51 0.20
N PRO A 53 -7.65 -4.97 0.29
CA PRO A 53 -8.58 -4.87 -0.81
C PRO A 53 -8.94 -3.40 -1.08
N SER A 54 -8.74 -2.97 -2.32
CA SER A 54 -9.01 -1.61 -2.78
C SER A 54 -9.67 -1.61 -4.17
N LEU A 55 -9.97 -0.43 -4.70
CA LEU A 55 -10.51 -0.29 -6.06
C LEU A 55 -9.53 -0.74 -7.14
N THR A 56 -8.24 -0.73 -6.83
CA THR A 56 -7.16 -1.07 -7.77
C THR A 56 -6.52 -2.41 -7.46
N HIS A 57 -6.73 -2.94 -6.25
CA HIS A 57 -6.19 -4.20 -5.79
C HIS A 57 -7.31 -5.11 -5.27
N ALA A 58 -7.77 -6.03 -6.12
CA ALA A 58 -8.84 -6.97 -5.80
C ALA A 58 -8.27 -8.23 -5.14
N THR A 59 -8.49 -8.39 -3.83
CA THR A 59 -8.07 -9.56 -3.06
C THR A 59 -9.16 -10.01 -2.09
N ASN A 60 -9.14 -11.29 -1.71
CA ASN A 60 -10.02 -11.85 -0.68
C ASN A 60 -9.37 -11.84 0.73
N GLY A 61 -8.25 -11.14 0.88
CA GLY A 61 -7.53 -11.01 2.16
C GLY A 61 -8.27 -10.14 3.18
N PRO A 62 -7.96 -10.29 4.50
CA PRO A 62 -8.51 -9.43 5.53
C PRO A 62 -7.96 -8.00 5.43
N VAL A 63 -8.80 -7.00 5.70
CA VAL A 63 -8.39 -5.58 5.71
C VAL A 63 -7.52 -5.27 6.95
N LYS A 64 -6.33 -4.75 6.72
CA LYS A 64 -5.38 -4.32 7.78
C LYS A 64 -5.58 -2.87 8.20
N ASN A 65 -6.10 -2.01 7.32
CA ASN A 65 -6.40 -0.61 7.63
C ASN A 65 -7.31 -0.45 8.87
N LEU A 66 -6.94 0.45 9.78
CA LEU A 66 -7.67 0.60 11.05
C LEU A 66 -9.08 1.18 10.89
N LEU A 67 -9.34 1.88 9.77
CA LEU A 67 -10.67 2.40 9.44
C LEU A 67 -11.49 1.44 8.56
N GLY A 68 -11.03 0.20 8.41
CA GLY A 68 -11.70 -0.83 7.64
C GLY A 68 -11.63 -0.61 6.12
N PRO A 69 -12.54 -1.22 5.34
CA PRO A 69 -12.46 -1.23 3.87
C PRO A 69 -12.45 0.17 3.25
N LEU A 70 -13.24 1.11 3.81
CA LEU A 70 -13.28 2.48 3.32
C LEU A 70 -11.93 3.18 3.52
N GLY A 71 -11.30 2.98 4.68
CA GLY A 71 -9.97 3.51 4.97
C GLY A 71 -8.91 2.96 4.02
N ALA A 72 -8.94 1.65 3.75
CA ALA A 72 -8.04 1.02 2.80
C ALA A 72 -8.16 1.63 1.39
N VAL A 73 -9.39 1.79 0.88
CA VAL A 73 -9.65 2.40 -0.44
C VAL A 73 -9.16 3.84 -0.49
N ILE A 74 -9.49 4.65 0.51
CA ILE A 74 -9.11 6.06 0.55
C ILE A 74 -7.59 6.23 0.63
N ALA A 75 -6.92 5.42 1.47
CA ALA A 75 -5.48 5.47 1.63
C ALA A 75 -4.76 5.00 0.36
N ASP A 76 -5.24 3.93 -0.28
CA ASP A 76 -4.71 3.45 -1.56
C ASP A 76 -4.81 4.52 -2.64
N LEU A 77 -5.99 5.15 -2.80
CA LEU A 77 -6.17 6.24 -3.76
C LEU A 77 -5.25 7.43 -3.46
N GLY A 78 -5.11 7.80 -2.18
CA GLY A 78 -4.19 8.87 -1.76
C GLY A 78 -2.74 8.57 -2.12
N MET A 79 -2.28 7.34 -1.85
CA MET A 79 -0.92 6.90 -2.16
C MET A 79 -0.66 6.81 -3.67
N GLN A 80 -1.65 6.42 -4.47
CA GLN A 80 -1.50 6.37 -5.93
C GLN A 80 -1.48 7.74 -6.58
N ILE A 81 -2.37 8.65 -6.14
CA ILE A 81 -2.47 9.98 -6.75
C ILE A 81 -1.31 10.86 -6.29
N LEU A 82 -1.04 10.92 -4.98
CA LEU A 82 -0.13 11.90 -4.38
C LEU A 82 1.15 11.29 -3.81
N GLY A 83 1.23 9.96 -3.67
CA GLY A 83 2.34 9.30 -2.98
C GLY A 83 2.57 9.89 -1.58
N MET A 84 3.84 10.14 -1.25
CA MET A 84 4.25 10.78 0.00
C MET A 84 3.74 12.22 0.15
N GLY A 85 3.32 12.88 -0.93
CA GLY A 85 2.64 14.17 -0.89
C GLY A 85 1.32 14.11 -0.11
N ALA A 86 0.68 12.94 -0.02
CA ALA A 86 -0.55 12.74 0.75
C ALA A 86 -0.39 13.05 2.24
N ILE A 87 0.82 12.93 2.80
CA ILE A 87 1.10 13.27 4.20
C ILE A 87 0.94 14.78 4.41
N VAL A 88 1.50 15.57 3.50
CA VAL A 88 1.51 17.04 3.62
C VAL A 88 0.14 17.63 3.28
N PHE A 89 -0.64 16.94 2.43
CA PHE A 89 -2.04 17.28 2.13
C PHE A 89 -2.90 17.47 3.40
N VAL A 90 -2.63 16.72 4.46
CA VAL A 90 -3.40 16.74 5.72
C VAL A 90 -3.19 18.03 6.52
N VAL A 91 -2.00 18.62 6.44
CA VAL A 91 -1.55 19.67 7.36
C VAL A 91 -2.40 20.95 7.30
N PRO A 92 -2.66 21.56 6.13
CA PRO A 92 -3.48 22.77 6.06
C PRO A 92 -4.93 22.54 6.52
N VAL A 93 -5.50 21.36 6.24
CA VAL A 93 -6.87 21.01 6.63
C VAL A 93 -7.01 20.95 8.16
N VAL A 94 -6.04 20.34 8.85
CA VAL A 94 -6.01 20.34 10.33
C VAL A 94 -5.90 21.76 10.86
N ILE A 95 -5.01 22.58 10.28
CA ILE A 95 -4.81 23.97 10.72
C ILE A 95 -6.09 24.80 10.51
N TRP A 96 -6.78 24.67 9.39
CA TRP A 96 -8.05 25.34 9.15
C TRP A 96 -9.14 24.91 10.14
N GLY A 97 -9.20 23.61 10.45
CA GLY A 97 -10.11 23.10 11.47
C GLY A 97 -9.84 23.70 12.85
N LEU A 98 -8.58 23.77 13.26
CA LEU A 98 -8.17 24.41 14.52
C LEU A 98 -8.42 25.93 14.51
N GLN A 99 -8.22 26.62 13.39
CA GLN A 99 -8.52 28.04 13.24
C GLN A 99 -10.03 28.33 13.40
N LEU A 100 -10.88 27.51 12.78
CA LEU A 100 -12.34 27.61 12.90
C LEU A 100 -12.81 27.38 14.35
N MET A 101 -12.19 26.44 15.07
CA MET A 101 -12.45 26.23 16.50
C MET A 101 -11.97 27.41 17.37
N GLY A 102 -10.83 28.02 17.00
CA GLY A 102 -10.23 29.18 17.66
C GLY A 102 -10.93 30.52 17.35
N ARG A 103 -12.14 30.51 16.78
CA ARG A 103 -12.92 31.69 16.38
C ARG A 103 -12.27 32.56 15.31
N ARG A 104 -11.29 32.05 14.56
CA ARG A 104 -10.70 32.76 13.42
C ARG A 104 -11.54 32.52 12.17
N ARG A 105 -11.77 33.56 11.37
CA ARG A 105 -12.38 33.43 10.05
C ARG A 105 -11.33 32.98 9.04
N LEU A 106 -11.72 32.10 8.12
CA LEU A 106 -10.86 31.68 7.01
C LEU A 106 -10.97 32.70 5.89
N GLU A 107 -10.22 33.79 6.00
CA GLU A 107 -10.14 34.79 4.95
C GLU A 107 -9.48 34.22 3.68
N ARG A 108 -9.99 34.66 2.52
CA ARG A 108 -9.48 34.26 1.20
C ARG A 108 -9.48 32.74 1.01
N LEU A 109 -10.55 32.07 1.44
CA LEU A 109 -10.67 30.60 1.40
C LEU A 109 -10.34 29.99 0.03
N ALA A 110 -10.83 30.59 -1.07
CA ALA A 110 -10.54 30.11 -2.42
C ALA A 110 -9.04 30.12 -2.76
N LEU A 111 -8.33 31.19 -2.39
CA LEU A 111 -6.88 31.29 -2.56
C LEU A 111 -6.16 30.24 -1.71
N ARG A 112 -6.58 30.05 -0.45
CA ARG A 112 -6.00 29.05 0.45
C ARG A 112 -6.20 27.62 -0.09
N ILE A 113 -7.36 27.30 -0.65
CA ILE A 113 -7.64 26.02 -1.31
C ILE A 113 -6.73 25.85 -2.54
N GLY A 114 -6.62 26.88 -3.38
CA GLY A 114 -5.74 26.84 -4.55
C GLY A 114 -4.27 26.61 -4.18
N LEU A 115 -3.77 27.33 -3.18
CA LEU A 115 -2.40 27.20 -2.67
C LEU A 115 -2.17 25.85 -1.98
N TRP A 116 -3.17 25.32 -1.28
CA TRP A 116 -3.10 23.99 -0.67
C TRP A 116 -2.93 22.88 -1.71
N LEU A 117 -3.77 22.91 -2.76
CA LEU A 117 -3.70 21.91 -3.83
C LEU A 117 -2.41 22.05 -4.63
N ALA A 118 -2.02 23.27 -5.01
CA ALA A 118 -0.78 23.53 -5.74
C ALA A 118 0.46 23.15 -4.92
N GLY A 119 0.48 23.50 -3.62
CA GLY A 119 1.56 23.18 -2.71
C GLY A 119 1.69 21.68 -2.45
N THR A 120 0.57 20.96 -2.32
CA THR A 120 0.57 19.49 -2.20
C THR A 120 1.09 18.83 -3.48
N ALA A 121 0.64 19.28 -4.65
CA ALA A 121 1.11 18.76 -5.94
C ALA A 121 2.61 19.02 -6.15
N ALA A 122 3.10 20.20 -5.75
CA ALA A 122 4.53 20.50 -5.76
C ALA A 122 5.33 19.62 -4.78
N ALA A 123 4.80 19.37 -3.57
CA ALA A 123 5.41 18.46 -2.61
C ALA A 123 5.47 17.01 -3.14
N ALA A 124 4.43 16.56 -3.84
CA ALA A 124 4.43 15.28 -4.54
C ALA A 124 5.52 15.24 -5.63
N ALA A 125 5.68 16.31 -6.43
CA ALA A 125 6.75 16.39 -7.43
C ALA A 125 8.17 16.34 -6.81
N VAL A 126 8.36 16.94 -5.62
CA VAL A 126 9.61 16.80 -4.85
C VAL A 126 9.82 15.35 -4.41
N ALA A 127 8.78 14.67 -3.94
CA ALA A 127 8.87 13.26 -3.56
C ALA A 127 9.26 12.37 -4.75
N SER A 128 8.69 12.59 -5.94
CA SER A 128 9.06 11.87 -7.16
C SER A 128 10.52 12.06 -7.60
N ALA A 129 11.17 13.13 -7.17
CA ALA A 129 12.59 13.33 -7.45
C ALA A 129 13.51 12.47 -6.58
N MET A 130 12.98 11.90 -5.49
CA MET A 130 13.73 10.99 -4.62
C MET A 130 13.75 9.57 -5.22
N PRO A 131 14.88 8.85 -5.12
CA PRO A 131 14.95 7.47 -5.59
C PRO A 131 13.97 6.57 -4.82
N ALA A 132 13.09 5.87 -5.53
CA ALA A 132 12.26 4.83 -4.93
C ALA A 132 13.15 3.66 -4.49
N THR A 133 12.95 3.17 -3.27
CA THR A 133 13.66 1.98 -2.77
C THR A 133 13.08 0.71 -3.40
N THR A 134 13.83 -0.40 -3.35
CA THR A 134 13.34 -1.71 -3.83
C THR A 134 12.12 -2.23 -3.07
N SER A 135 11.86 -1.69 -1.88
CA SER A 135 10.70 -2.00 -1.05
C SER A 135 9.46 -1.15 -1.39
N TRP A 136 9.57 -0.18 -2.31
CA TRP A 136 8.43 0.64 -2.71
C TRP A 136 7.47 -0.18 -3.57
N PRO A 137 6.21 -0.36 -3.13
CA PRO A 137 5.33 -1.37 -3.73
C PRO A 137 4.49 -0.84 -4.91
N LEU A 138 4.43 0.48 -5.12
CA LEU A 138 3.61 1.08 -6.18
C LEU A 138 4.38 1.18 -7.50
N PRO A 139 3.70 1.05 -8.66
CA PRO A 139 4.34 1.26 -9.97
C PRO A 139 4.81 2.71 -10.20
N SER A 140 4.15 3.67 -9.55
CA SER A 140 4.56 5.08 -9.55
C SER A 140 5.70 5.33 -8.57
N GLY A 141 6.47 6.38 -8.81
CA GLY A 141 7.45 6.91 -7.86
C GLY A 141 6.83 7.40 -6.55
N LEU A 142 7.70 7.90 -5.66
CA LEU A 142 7.33 8.33 -4.31
C LEU A 142 6.33 9.50 -4.29
N GLY A 143 6.17 10.25 -5.38
CA GLY A 143 5.17 11.32 -5.50
C GLY A 143 3.85 10.91 -6.15
N GLY A 144 3.64 9.62 -6.41
CA GLY A 144 2.45 9.13 -7.10
C GLY A 144 2.34 9.69 -8.52
N VAL A 145 1.18 9.48 -9.15
CA VAL A 145 0.92 9.87 -10.53
C VAL A 145 1.03 11.39 -10.73
N VAL A 146 0.57 12.19 -9.77
CA VAL A 146 0.62 13.66 -9.86
C VAL A 146 2.07 14.15 -9.79
N GLY A 147 2.85 13.66 -8.82
CA GLY A 147 4.25 14.05 -8.67
C GLY A 147 5.10 13.63 -9.87
N ASP A 148 4.94 12.37 -10.31
CA ASP A 148 5.68 11.83 -11.44
C ASP A 148 5.35 12.57 -12.72
N GLY A 149 4.06 12.82 -12.98
CA GLY A 149 3.59 13.54 -14.16
C GLY A 149 4.09 14.97 -14.21
N LEU A 150 4.05 15.70 -13.10
CA LEU A 150 4.56 17.07 -13.01
C LEU A 150 6.07 17.13 -13.24
N LEU A 151 6.82 16.28 -12.54
CA LEU A 151 8.27 16.27 -12.62
C LEU A 151 8.75 15.83 -14.01
N PHE A 152 8.16 14.77 -14.56
CA PHE A 152 8.45 14.28 -15.91
C PHE A 152 8.10 15.33 -16.96
N GLY A 153 6.91 15.94 -16.90
CA GLY A 153 6.47 16.95 -17.86
C GLY A 153 7.40 18.16 -17.90
N LEU A 154 7.76 18.71 -16.74
CA LEU A 154 8.64 19.88 -16.68
C LEU A 154 10.08 19.55 -17.11
N ARG A 155 10.63 18.40 -16.70
CA ARG A 155 11.97 17.97 -17.14
C ARG A 155 12.03 17.70 -18.64
N SER A 156 10.99 17.08 -19.19
CA SER A 156 10.93 16.74 -20.62
C SER A 156 10.80 17.98 -21.50
N THR A 157 9.96 18.95 -21.09
CA THR A 157 9.76 20.20 -21.83
C THR A 157 10.99 21.10 -21.83
N LEU A 158 11.77 21.13 -20.74
CA LEU A 158 12.99 21.92 -20.64
C LEU A 158 14.24 21.17 -21.16
N GLY A 159 14.14 19.88 -21.50
CA GLY A 159 15.28 19.05 -21.89
C GLY A 159 16.27 18.78 -20.74
N LEU A 160 15.84 18.97 -19.48
CA LEU A 160 16.66 18.83 -18.28
C LEU A 160 16.38 17.49 -17.59
N THR A 161 16.56 16.39 -18.32
CA THR A 161 16.22 15.03 -17.84
C THR A 161 17.21 14.48 -16.81
N SER A 162 18.45 14.99 -16.77
CA SER A 162 19.50 14.53 -15.87
C SER A 162 20.46 15.67 -15.47
N GLY A 163 21.29 15.43 -14.46
CA GLY A 163 22.32 16.38 -14.01
C GLY A 163 21.80 17.56 -13.16
N PRO A 164 22.58 18.63 -13.00
CA PRO A 164 22.26 19.76 -12.11
C PRO A 164 20.94 20.46 -12.43
N GLY A 165 20.54 20.50 -13.71
CA GLY A 165 19.26 21.09 -14.13
C GLY A 165 18.04 20.38 -13.53
N ALA A 166 18.10 19.05 -13.43
CA ALA A 166 17.03 18.27 -12.78
C ALA A 166 16.93 18.56 -11.27
N ALA A 167 18.05 18.86 -10.61
CA ALA A 167 18.09 19.27 -9.21
C ALA A 167 17.49 20.67 -9.01
N ILE A 168 17.77 21.62 -9.92
CA ILE A 168 17.20 22.97 -9.89
C ILE A 168 15.67 22.92 -10.00
N ILE A 169 15.12 22.12 -10.92
CA ILE A 169 13.66 21.93 -11.05
C ILE A 169 13.05 21.43 -9.73
N THR A 170 13.72 20.46 -9.10
CA THR A 170 13.26 19.91 -7.81
C THR A 170 13.29 20.96 -6.71
N LEU A 171 14.33 21.80 -6.65
CA LEU A 171 14.44 22.91 -5.70
C LEU A 171 13.34 23.95 -5.93
N VAL A 172 13.01 24.27 -7.19
CA VAL A 172 11.89 25.15 -7.53
C VAL A 172 10.57 24.59 -7.00
N TYR A 173 10.28 23.31 -7.24
CA TYR A 173 9.09 22.67 -6.67
C TYR A 173 9.09 22.68 -5.14
N ALA A 174 10.24 22.47 -4.49
CA ALA A 174 10.35 22.57 -3.03
C ALA A 174 10.04 23.98 -2.53
N GLY A 175 10.55 25.02 -3.20
CA GLY A 175 10.21 26.41 -2.91
C GLY A 175 8.72 26.69 -3.06
N ILE A 176 8.11 26.24 -4.16
CA ILE A 176 6.66 26.37 -4.39
C ILE A 176 5.87 25.64 -3.29
N ALA A 177 6.25 24.41 -2.95
CA ALA A 177 5.57 23.63 -1.92
C ALA A 177 5.61 24.34 -0.56
N ILE A 178 6.80 24.78 -0.12
CA ILE A 178 6.97 25.47 1.16
C ILE A 178 6.15 26.77 1.20
N LEU A 179 6.29 27.63 0.19
CA LEU A 179 5.60 28.91 0.15
C LEU A 179 4.09 28.74 0.07
N ALA A 180 3.60 27.87 -0.84
CA ALA A 180 2.18 27.67 -1.05
C ALA A 180 1.52 26.99 0.16
N LEU A 181 2.15 25.98 0.78
CA LEU A 181 1.59 25.32 1.97
C LEU A 181 1.60 26.25 3.20
N THR A 182 2.66 27.04 3.37
CA THR A 182 2.74 28.03 4.46
C THR A 182 1.65 29.09 4.31
N ALA A 183 1.47 29.62 3.09
CA ALA A 183 0.40 30.55 2.76
C ALA A 183 -1.00 29.93 2.87
N ALA A 184 -1.16 28.66 2.47
CA ALA A 184 -2.41 27.92 2.65
C ALA A 184 -2.80 27.83 4.13
N CYS A 185 -1.83 27.64 5.03
CA CYS A 185 -2.07 27.64 6.48
C CYS A 185 -2.46 29.03 7.04
N GLY A 186 -2.38 30.09 6.23
CA GLY A 186 -2.75 31.45 6.59
C GLY A 186 -1.58 32.33 7.06
N PHE A 187 -0.33 31.88 6.89
CA PHE A 187 0.85 32.68 7.21
C PHE A 187 1.30 33.48 5.98
N GLY A 188 1.74 34.73 6.18
CA GLY A 188 2.32 35.55 5.10
C GLY A 188 1.34 36.44 4.33
N PHE A 189 0.07 36.50 4.74
CA PHE A 189 -0.82 37.60 4.35
C PHE A 189 -0.63 38.75 5.35
N PRO A 190 -0.24 39.97 4.93
CA PRO A 190 -0.33 41.12 5.81
C PRO A 190 -1.80 41.26 6.22
N GLU A 191 -2.05 41.39 7.52
CA GLU A 191 -3.33 41.90 8.02
C GLU A 191 -3.57 43.20 7.27
N THR A 192 -4.51 43.17 6.32
CA THR A 192 -5.14 44.41 5.93
C THR A 192 -5.80 44.87 7.21
N ALA A 193 -5.25 45.96 7.78
CA ALA A 193 -5.97 46.77 8.72
C ALA A 193 -7.26 47.16 8.01
N ASP A 194 -8.30 46.36 8.19
CA ASP A 194 -9.67 46.80 7.97
C ASP A 194 -9.94 47.74 9.16
N ASP A 195 -9.35 48.93 9.07
CA ASP A 195 -10.02 50.17 9.45
C ASP A 195 -11.30 50.20 8.60
N ASP A 196 -12.41 49.74 9.17
CA ASP A 196 -13.73 50.35 9.02
C ASP A 196 -14.75 49.58 9.90
N ASP A 197 -15.50 50.35 10.67
CA ASP A 197 -16.59 49.99 11.60
C ASP A 197 -16.24 49.80 13.10
N ASP A 198 -15.56 50.78 13.70
CA ASP A 198 -15.83 51.21 15.10
C ASP A 198 -15.32 52.65 15.38
N GLU A 199 -15.28 53.52 14.36
CA GLU A 199 -14.96 54.94 14.55
C GLU A 199 -16.24 55.80 14.68
N GLU A 200 -17.07 55.51 15.69
CA GLU A 200 -18.06 56.48 16.16
C GLU A 200 -18.09 56.52 17.71
N LEU A 201 -17.68 57.68 18.25
CA LEU A 201 -17.83 58.16 19.63
C LEU A 201 -16.80 57.72 20.69
N ALA A 202 -15.59 58.26 20.60
CA ALA A 202 -14.80 58.59 21.80
C ALA A 202 -14.54 60.11 21.87
N PRO A 203 -15.14 60.86 22.82
CA PRO A 203 -14.77 62.24 23.00
C PRO A 203 -13.40 62.31 23.68
N ARG A 204 -12.46 62.96 22.99
CA ARG A 204 -11.19 63.41 23.55
C ARG A 204 -11.43 64.21 24.83
N ARG A 205 -10.83 63.78 25.96
CA ARG A 205 -10.43 64.68 27.05
C ARG A 205 -9.06 64.31 27.60
N SER A 206 -8.29 65.36 27.79
CA SER A 206 -6.87 65.41 28.09
C SER A 206 -6.57 65.46 29.59
N SER A 207 -5.37 64.97 29.94
CA SER A 207 -4.58 65.24 31.17
C SER A 207 -5.15 64.67 32.48
N ARG A 208 -4.38 64.16 33.46
CA ARG A 208 -3.05 64.52 33.94
C ARG A 208 -2.65 63.56 35.09
N ARG A 209 -1.36 63.14 35.19
CA ARG A 209 -0.57 62.73 36.41
C ARG A 209 -1.11 61.55 37.26
N ALA A 210 -0.33 60.78 38.01
CA ALA A 210 1.09 60.52 38.23
C ALA A 210 1.19 59.27 39.14
N HIS A 211 2.35 58.62 39.14
CA HIS A 211 2.87 57.61 40.10
C HIS A 211 2.27 57.59 41.52
N ALA A 212 2.07 56.40 42.08
CA ALA A 212 2.98 55.69 43.00
C ALA A 212 2.21 54.70 43.91
N ASP A 213 2.82 53.53 44.14
CA ASP A 213 2.76 52.59 45.29
C ASP A 213 1.38 52.06 45.74
N ASP A 214 1.18 50.87 46.30
CA ASP A 214 1.82 49.59 46.59
C ASP A 214 0.85 48.94 47.63
N PHE A 215 0.98 47.64 47.91
CA PHE A 215 0.24 46.83 48.92
C PHE A 215 -1.03 46.08 48.47
N GLU A 216 -0.81 44.82 48.09
CA GLU A 216 -1.28 43.57 48.72
C GLU A 216 -2.56 43.62 49.61
N ASP A 217 -3.57 42.79 49.29
CA ASP A 217 -4.06 41.69 50.17
C ASP A 217 -5.11 40.82 49.43
N ASP A 218 -5.13 39.54 49.83
CA ASP A 218 -5.64 38.34 49.19
C ASP A 218 -7.17 38.17 49.08
N GLY A 219 -7.57 37.37 48.09
CA GLY A 219 -8.89 36.78 47.95
C GLY A 219 -8.83 35.50 47.10
N ALA A 220 -8.69 34.38 47.80
CA ALA A 220 -8.38 33.06 47.28
C ALA A 220 -9.49 32.39 46.43
N ASP A 221 -9.02 31.45 45.60
CA ASP A 221 -9.65 30.18 45.21
C ASP A 221 -10.91 30.16 44.32
N GLU A 222 -10.74 30.34 43.01
CA GLU A 222 -11.53 29.60 42.02
C GLU A 222 -10.60 28.96 40.96
N PRO A 223 -10.49 27.61 40.89
CA PRO A 223 -9.74 26.97 39.81
C PRO A 223 -10.48 27.16 38.49
N GLY A 224 -9.97 28.04 37.64
CA GLY A 224 -10.54 28.34 36.33
C GLY A 224 -10.80 27.08 35.49
N TRP A 225 -11.91 27.09 34.74
CA TRP A 225 -12.37 26.01 33.85
C TRP A 225 -11.31 25.44 32.88
N GLY A 226 -10.17 26.10 32.69
CA GLY A 226 -9.03 25.60 31.93
C GLY A 226 -8.35 24.36 32.52
N ILE A 227 -8.30 24.22 33.85
CA ILE A 227 -7.65 23.08 34.53
C ILE A 227 -8.53 21.83 34.48
N VAL A 228 -9.85 21.99 34.57
CA VAL A 228 -10.83 20.90 34.45
C VAL A 228 -10.85 20.33 33.02
N SER A 229 -10.69 21.21 32.03
CA SER A 229 -10.61 20.84 30.60
C SER A 229 -9.32 20.07 30.29
N LEU A 230 -8.19 20.47 30.87
CA LEU A 230 -6.90 19.80 30.71
C LEU A 230 -6.90 18.44 31.42
N GLY A 231 -7.49 18.35 32.61
CA GLY A 231 -7.66 17.09 33.34
C GLY A 231 -8.49 16.07 32.56
N ALA A 232 -9.60 16.50 31.95
CA ALA A 232 -10.45 15.63 31.13
C ALA A 232 -9.73 15.12 29.86
N LEU A 233 -8.94 15.98 29.20
CA LEU A 233 -8.13 15.59 28.05
C LEU A 233 -7.02 14.59 28.41
N VAL A 234 -6.32 14.81 29.53
CA VAL A 234 -5.30 13.89 30.03
C VAL A 234 -5.93 12.55 30.42
N HIS A 235 -7.10 12.56 31.05
CA HIS A 235 -7.82 11.33 31.39
C HIS A 235 -8.33 10.59 30.16
N GLY A 236 -8.85 11.32 29.16
CA GLY A 236 -9.27 10.75 27.87
C GLY A 236 -8.10 10.08 27.14
N PHE A 237 -6.95 10.75 27.11
CA PHE A 237 -5.72 10.21 26.54
C PHE A 237 -5.23 8.95 27.28
N MET A 238 -5.20 8.96 28.63
CA MET A 238 -4.81 7.81 29.44
C MET A 238 -5.78 6.63 29.27
N THR A 239 -7.08 6.92 29.18
CA THR A 239 -8.13 5.90 28.98
C THR A 239 -7.99 5.25 27.60
N LEU A 240 -7.79 6.05 26.55
CA LEU A 240 -7.56 5.58 25.19
C LEU A 240 -6.26 4.77 25.08
N LYS A 241 -5.16 5.27 25.65
CA LYS A 241 -3.88 4.56 25.74
C LYS A 241 -4.03 3.21 26.45
N SER A 242 -4.79 3.15 27.55
CA SER A 242 -5.04 1.91 28.28
C SER A 242 -5.94 0.93 27.50
N ALA A 243 -6.92 1.43 26.75
CA ALA A 243 -7.79 0.60 25.91
C ALA A 243 -7.05 -0.01 24.73
N ILE A 244 -6.16 0.77 24.10
CA ILE A 244 -5.25 0.33 23.04
C ILE A 244 -4.26 -0.70 23.61
N ALA A 245 -3.64 -0.42 24.76
CA ALA A 245 -2.72 -1.33 25.43
C ALA A 245 -3.39 -2.67 25.81
N ARG A 246 -4.65 -2.66 26.28
CA ARG A 246 -5.42 -3.88 26.56
C ARG A 246 -5.73 -4.67 25.29
N ARG A 247 -6.08 -4.00 24.17
CA ARG A 247 -6.30 -4.65 22.86
C ARG A 247 -5.03 -5.25 22.27
N LEU A 248 -3.87 -4.61 22.46
CA LEU A 248 -2.57 -5.13 22.05
C LEU A 248 -2.07 -6.26 22.98
N ALA A 249 -2.33 -6.18 24.29
CA ALA A 249 -2.04 -7.25 25.23
C ALA A 249 -2.90 -8.49 24.98
N ALA A 250 -4.17 -8.33 24.57
CA ALA A 250 -5.05 -9.41 24.14
C ALA A 250 -4.62 -10.08 22.83
N ARG A 251 -3.65 -9.49 22.09
CA ARG A 251 -3.04 -10.06 20.88
C ARG A 251 -1.67 -10.71 21.15
N ARG A 252 -1.18 -10.72 22.39
CA ARG A 252 0.01 -11.50 22.76
C ARG A 252 -0.41 -12.95 23.06
N PRO A 253 0.24 -13.98 22.47
CA PRO A 253 0.01 -15.35 22.87
C PRO A 253 0.43 -15.52 24.34
N ALA A 254 -0.48 -16.04 25.15
CA ALA A 254 -0.21 -16.35 26.55
C ALA A 254 0.91 -17.41 26.63
N GLN A 255 2.07 -17.02 27.16
CA GLN A 255 3.02 -17.98 27.70
C GLN A 255 2.36 -18.69 28.88
N VAL A 256 2.00 -19.95 28.65
CA VAL A 256 1.37 -20.85 29.60
C VAL A 256 2.32 -21.07 30.78
N HIS A 257 1.99 -20.52 31.94
CA HIS A 257 2.44 -21.09 33.21
C HIS A 257 1.62 -22.34 33.46
N ALA A 258 2.30 -23.49 33.47
CA ALA A 258 1.73 -24.78 33.77
C ALA A 258 1.32 -24.88 35.25
N GLY A 259 0.14 -25.43 35.50
CA GLY A 259 -0.26 -25.96 36.79
C GLY A 259 -1.53 -25.33 37.35
N PHE A 260 -2.69 -25.93 37.03
CA PHE A 260 -3.60 -26.50 38.03
C PHE A 260 -4.71 -27.28 37.31
N GLN A 261 -4.99 -28.49 37.83
CA GLN A 261 -5.93 -29.47 37.29
C GLN A 261 -7.39 -29.00 37.42
N ALA A 262 -8.20 -29.23 36.38
CA ALA A 262 -9.66 -29.10 36.45
C ALA A 262 -10.33 -30.46 36.11
N ALA A 263 -11.28 -30.85 36.97
CA ALA A 263 -12.07 -32.07 36.92
C ALA A 263 -13.15 -32.05 35.80
N PRO A 264 -13.69 -33.21 35.38
CA PRO A 264 -14.48 -33.34 34.15
C PRO A 264 -15.97 -33.02 34.35
N GLN A 265 -16.58 -32.37 33.36
CA GLN A 265 -18.04 -32.34 33.19
C GLN A 265 -18.44 -32.85 31.80
N ALA A 266 -19.54 -33.60 31.81
CA ALA A 266 -20.07 -34.50 30.80
C ALA A 266 -20.86 -33.79 29.67
N PRO A 267 -21.25 -34.50 28.59
CA PRO A 267 -21.50 -33.92 27.27
C PRO A 267 -22.96 -33.53 27.03
N SER A 268 -23.17 -32.46 26.25
CA SER A 268 -24.47 -32.15 25.62
C SER A 268 -24.27 -31.86 24.13
N ALA A 269 -25.25 -32.27 23.33
CA ALA A 269 -25.12 -32.67 21.95
C ALA A 269 -25.56 -31.62 20.90
N ALA A 270 -24.86 -31.66 19.75
CA ALA A 270 -25.25 -31.27 18.38
C ALA A 270 -25.37 -29.76 18.02
N PRO A 271 -25.14 -29.33 16.76
CA PRO A 271 -25.08 -30.11 15.51
C PRO A 271 -23.72 -30.06 14.77
N ARG A 272 -23.43 -31.14 14.05
CA ARG A 272 -22.24 -31.30 13.18
C ARG A 272 -22.32 -30.37 11.97
N ALA A 273 -21.66 -29.22 12.04
CA ALA A 273 -21.21 -28.52 10.85
C ALA A 273 -20.02 -29.29 10.26
N ALA A 274 -20.14 -29.72 9.02
CA ALA A 274 -19.08 -30.38 8.27
C ALA A 274 -17.87 -29.44 8.15
N SER A 275 -16.87 -29.63 9.01
CA SER A 275 -15.59 -28.96 8.90
C SER A 275 -14.95 -29.39 7.59
N ARG A 276 -14.78 -28.43 6.68
CA ARG A 276 -13.92 -28.53 5.51
C ARG A 276 -12.55 -29.04 5.96
N ARG A 277 -12.20 -30.27 5.59
CA ARG A 277 -10.84 -30.80 5.74
C ARG A 277 -10.01 -30.26 4.59
N GLU A 278 -9.07 -29.37 4.88
CA GLU A 278 -8.02 -29.05 3.92
C GLU A 278 -7.07 -30.24 3.78
N PRO A 279 -6.57 -30.54 2.57
CA PRO A 279 -5.52 -31.54 2.39
C PRO A 279 -4.24 -31.04 3.05
N ARG A 280 -3.79 -31.77 4.07
CA ARG A 280 -2.47 -31.59 4.69
C ARG A 280 -1.45 -32.25 3.75
N PHE A 281 -0.64 -31.45 3.08
CA PHE A 281 0.57 -31.97 2.45
C PHE A 281 1.54 -32.33 3.59
N GLU A 282 1.68 -33.63 3.86
CA GLU A 282 2.73 -34.11 4.74
C GLU A 282 4.08 -33.74 4.12
N GLN A 283 4.85 -32.92 4.84
CA GLN A 283 6.28 -32.80 4.61
C GLN A 283 6.87 -34.20 4.83
N ALA A 284 7.45 -34.76 3.77
CA ALA A 284 8.22 -35.99 3.86
C ALA A 284 9.24 -35.86 5.01
N PRO A 285 9.37 -36.87 5.88
CA PRO A 285 10.39 -36.83 6.92
C PRO A 285 11.76 -36.75 6.24
N ALA A 286 12.49 -35.68 6.54
CA ALA A 286 13.91 -35.60 6.27
C ALA A 286 14.57 -36.77 7.01
N ALA A 287 15.02 -37.78 6.25
CA ALA A 287 15.92 -38.80 6.73
C ALA A 287 17.24 -38.10 7.06
N HIS A 288 17.37 -37.64 8.31
CA HIS A 288 18.67 -37.44 8.92
C HIS A 288 19.21 -38.82 9.25
N ASP A 289 19.99 -39.40 8.33
CA ASP A 289 20.84 -40.53 8.68
C ASP A 289 21.91 -40.04 9.65
N ALA A 290 21.74 -40.45 10.89
CA ALA A 290 22.76 -40.44 11.92
C ALA A 290 23.88 -41.40 11.49
N PHE A 291 25.03 -40.84 11.14
CA PHE A 291 26.27 -41.61 11.05
C PHE A 291 27.08 -41.35 12.32
N ASP A 292 26.76 -42.11 13.37
CA ASP A 292 27.62 -42.29 14.53
C ASP A 292 28.24 -43.69 14.39
N GLY A 293 29.53 -43.72 14.09
CA GLY A 293 30.24 -44.95 13.78
C GLY A 293 31.72 -44.70 13.57
N ALA A 294 32.42 -44.41 14.67
CA ALA A 294 33.87 -44.42 14.73
C ALA A 294 34.41 -45.78 14.28
N ALA A 295 35.16 -45.78 13.18
CA ALA A 295 36.05 -46.88 12.79
C ALA A 295 37.35 -46.28 12.22
N ASP A 296 38.31 -46.18 13.14
CA ASP A 296 39.73 -46.50 12.96
C ASP A 296 40.42 -46.10 11.65
N PHE A 297 41.13 -44.98 11.69
CA PHE A 297 42.18 -44.61 10.73
C PHE A 297 43.45 -45.43 11.04
N GLY A 298 43.51 -46.65 10.49
CA GLY A 298 44.69 -47.51 10.48
C GLY A 298 45.49 -47.35 9.17
N GLY A 299 46.81 -47.24 9.29
CA GLY A 299 47.72 -46.70 8.27
C GLY A 299 47.78 -47.44 6.92
N TYR A 300 47.98 -46.64 5.87
CA TYR A 300 48.39 -47.11 4.55
C TYR A 300 49.92 -47.04 4.45
N ASP A 301 50.54 -48.21 4.29
CA ASP A 301 51.97 -48.44 4.08
C ASP A 301 52.30 -48.26 2.58
N PRO A 302 53.22 -47.36 2.17
CA PRO A 302 53.45 -47.01 0.77
C PRO A 302 54.47 -47.93 0.07
N ALA A 303 54.37 -49.25 0.26
CA ALA A 303 55.30 -50.19 -0.34
C ALA A 303 54.64 -51.52 -0.72
N GLU A 304 53.83 -51.52 -1.78
CA GLU A 304 53.68 -52.66 -2.69
C GLU A 304 52.85 -52.24 -3.91
N ALA A 305 53.57 -51.82 -4.97
CA ALA A 305 53.03 -51.70 -6.30
C ALA A 305 53.49 -52.91 -7.12
N PRO A 306 52.57 -53.66 -7.75
CA PRO A 306 52.88 -54.37 -8.98
C PRO A 306 52.37 -53.51 -10.15
N PHE A 307 53.32 -53.03 -10.93
CA PHE A 307 53.09 -52.54 -12.28
C PHE A 307 52.45 -53.67 -13.10
N ALA A 308 51.27 -53.42 -13.64
CA ALA A 308 50.70 -54.19 -14.74
C ALA A 308 50.17 -53.19 -15.76
N ASP A 309 50.93 -53.08 -16.85
CA ASP A 309 50.57 -52.37 -18.06
C ASP A 309 49.40 -53.09 -18.73
N GLU A 310 48.20 -52.51 -18.69
CA GLU A 310 47.11 -52.90 -19.59
C GLU A 310 46.40 -51.64 -20.11
N ASP A 311 46.53 -51.45 -21.42
CA ASP A 311 45.87 -50.44 -22.24
C ASP A 311 44.34 -50.54 -22.11
N GLU A 312 43.73 -49.85 -21.14
CA GLU A 312 42.29 -49.61 -21.16
C GLU A 312 41.97 -48.44 -22.10
N ALA A 313 41.77 -48.80 -23.36
CA ALA A 313 41.09 -47.99 -24.35
C ALA A 313 39.76 -47.46 -23.77
N TYR A 314 39.56 -46.15 -23.85
CA TYR A 314 38.29 -45.47 -23.60
C TYR A 314 37.18 -46.14 -24.42
N ALA A 315 36.40 -47.01 -23.77
CA ALA A 315 35.21 -47.59 -24.37
C ALA A 315 34.19 -46.46 -24.57
N PRO A 316 33.68 -46.24 -25.80
CA PRO A 316 32.60 -45.29 -25.99
C PRO A 316 31.40 -45.78 -25.17
N ARG A 317 30.85 -44.91 -24.32
CA ARG A 317 29.59 -45.19 -23.61
C ARG A 317 28.57 -45.60 -24.67
N THR A 318 28.20 -46.87 -24.65
CA THR A 318 27.11 -47.41 -25.45
C THR A 318 25.86 -46.60 -25.13
N ALA A 319 25.34 -45.88 -26.13
CA ALA A 319 24.09 -45.17 -26.05
C ALA A 319 23.01 -46.13 -25.53
N GLY A 320 22.50 -45.84 -24.34
CA GLY A 320 21.25 -46.44 -23.88
C GLY A 320 20.11 -46.07 -24.84
N PRO A 321 19.00 -46.82 -24.82
CA PRO A 321 17.87 -46.53 -25.70
C PRO A 321 17.40 -45.09 -25.45
N ALA A 322 17.34 -44.30 -26.53
CA ALA A 322 16.94 -42.89 -26.51
C ALA A 322 15.59 -42.74 -25.81
N VAL A 323 15.61 -42.22 -24.59
CA VAL A 323 14.40 -41.83 -23.88
C VAL A 323 13.93 -40.56 -24.57
N SER A 324 12.75 -40.59 -25.21
CA SER A 324 12.20 -39.41 -25.90
C SER A 324 12.16 -38.22 -24.93
N ARG A 325 12.85 -37.14 -25.28
CA ARG A 325 12.97 -35.90 -24.48
C ARG A 325 11.65 -35.13 -24.34
N VAL A 326 10.60 -35.57 -25.03
CA VAL A 326 9.29 -34.90 -25.10
C VAL A 326 8.38 -35.42 -24.01
N VAL A 327 8.03 -34.56 -23.05
CA VAL A 327 7.06 -34.88 -22.01
C VAL A 327 5.64 -34.77 -22.60
N PRO A 328 4.76 -35.77 -22.40
CA PRO A 328 3.41 -35.71 -22.95
C PRO A 328 2.65 -34.50 -22.40
N PRO A 329 1.86 -33.81 -23.24
CA PRO A 329 1.12 -32.63 -22.82
C PRO A 329 0.11 -32.97 -21.71
N PRO A 330 -0.14 -32.03 -20.76
CA PRO A 330 -1.09 -32.25 -19.69
C PRO A 330 -2.50 -32.50 -20.25
N ALA A 331 -3.23 -33.45 -19.65
CA ALA A 331 -4.58 -33.80 -20.07
C ALA A 331 -5.53 -32.59 -20.00
N ALA A 332 -6.43 -32.48 -20.99
CA ALA A 332 -7.41 -31.40 -21.03
C ALA A 332 -8.28 -31.37 -19.77
N PRO A 333 -8.62 -30.18 -19.24
CA PRO A 333 -9.42 -30.05 -18.03
C PRO A 333 -10.82 -30.65 -18.23
N LYS A 334 -11.28 -31.44 -17.26
CA LYS A 334 -12.63 -32.04 -17.29
C LYS A 334 -13.69 -30.96 -17.01
N PRO A 335 -14.85 -30.99 -17.69
CA PRO A 335 -15.95 -30.05 -17.43
C PRO A 335 -16.39 -30.07 -15.96
N GLY A 336 -16.62 -28.89 -15.38
CA GLY A 336 -17.02 -28.75 -13.99
C GLY A 336 -18.47 -29.16 -13.72
N LYS A 337 -18.74 -29.68 -12.51
CA LYS A 337 -20.09 -30.09 -12.06
C LYS A 337 -21.14 -28.98 -12.16
N ARG A 338 -20.72 -27.71 -12.08
CA ARG A 338 -21.59 -26.54 -12.18
C ARG A 338 -22.19 -26.37 -13.56
N LEU A 339 -21.40 -26.57 -14.61
CA LEU A 339 -21.86 -26.49 -16.01
C LEU A 339 -22.98 -27.51 -16.27
N ALA A 340 -22.83 -28.74 -15.75
CA ALA A 340 -23.84 -29.78 -15.89
C ALA A 340 -25.14 -29.47 -15.13
N ARG A 341 -25.05 -28.83 -13.96
CA ARG A 341 -26.21 -28.44 -13.16
C ARG A 341 -26.96 -27.26 -13.77
N GLU A 342 -26.25 -26.27 -14.30
CA GLU A 342 -26.86 -25.09 -14.94
C GLU A 342 -27.47 -25.42 -16.33
N ALA A 343 -27.04 -26.50 -16.98
CA ALA A 343 -27.68 -27.01 -18.19
C ALA A 343 -29.12 -27.53 -17.97
N GLN A 344 -29.50 -27.79 -16.71
CA GLN A 344 -30.84 -28.21 -16.33
C GLN A 344 -31.48 -27.16 -15.41
N PRO A 345 -32.22 -26.18 -15.95
CA PRO A 345 -32.87 -25.17 -15.12
C PRO A 345 -33.92 -25.84 -14.23
N SER A 346 -33.80 -25.67 -12.91
CA SER A 346 -34.83 -26.11 -11.97
C SER A 346 -35.97 -25.08 -11.97
N PHE A 347 -37.18 -25.51 -12.29
CA PHE A 347 -38.37 -24.64 -12.38
C PHE A 347 -38.95 -24.19 -11.03
N LEU A 348 -38.29 -24.51 -9.91
CA LEU A 348 -38.82 -24.34 -8.54
C LEU A 348 -37.98 -23.39 -7.67
N ASP A 349 -37.20 -22.50 -8.28
CA ASP A 349 -36.36 -21.54 -7.55
C ASP A 349 -37.18 -20.27 -7.25
N ASP A 350 -37.73 -20.18 -6.03
CA ASP A 350 -38.45 -19.02 -5.53
C ASP A 350 -37.43 -17.89 -5.29
N GLY A 351 -37.40 -16.90 -6.18
CA GLY A 351 -36.34 -15.88 -6.34
C GLY A 351 -36.13 -14.88 -5.20
N GLU A 352 -36.17 -15.33 -3.94
CA GLU A 352 -35.86 -14.53 -2.76
C GLU A 352 -34.36 -14.51 -2.40
N ASP A 353 -33.56 -15.40 -2.98
CA ASP A 353 -32.10 -15.46 -2.78
C ASP A 353 -31.28 -14.93 -3.98
N TYR A 354 -30.08 -14.43 -3.68
CA TYR A 354 -29.15 -13.95 -4.71
C TYR A 354 -28.73 -15.08 -5.66
N GLN A 355 -29.06 -14.93 -6.94
CA GLN A 355 -28.75 -15.91 -7.99
C GLN A 355 -27.40 -15.60 -8.66
N LEU A 356 -26.50 -16.59 -8.70
CA LEU A 356 -25.23 -16.43 -9.41
C LEU A 356 -25.46 -16.31 -10.93
N PRO A 357 -24.69 -15.46 -11.63
CA PRO A 357 -24.74 -15.39 -13.09
C PRO A 357 -24.45 -16.76 -13.73
N PRO A 358 -25.21 -17.18 -14.77
CA PRO A 358 -25.02 -18.46 -15.42
C PRO A 358 -23.75 -18.49 -16.27
N LEU A 359 -23.08 -19.66 -16.33
CA LEU A 359 -21.87 -19.87 -17.12
C LEU A 359 -22.09 -19.73 -18.63
N ALA A 360 -23.35 -19.80 -19.09
CA ALA A 360 -23.72 -19.56 -20.50
C ALA A 360 -23.44 -18.12 -20.98
N LEU A 361 -23.22 -17.17 -20.07
CA LEU A 361 -22.76 -15.83 -20.41
C LEU A 361 -21.30 -15.80 -20.86
N LEU A 362 -20.54 -16.85 -20.57
CA LEU A 362 -19.16 -17.00 -21.03
C LEU A 362 -19.16 -17.67 -22.41
N ALA A 363 -18.30 -17.17 -23.30
CA ALA A 363 -18.06 -17.84 -24.56
C ALA A 363 -17.38 -19.19 -24.31
N GLU A 364 -17.85 -20.24 -24.97
CA GLU A 364 -17.18 -21.54 -24.94
C GLU A 364 -15.75 -21.41 -25.48
N PRO A 365 -14.77 -22.12 -24.88
CA PRO A 365 -13.43 -22.12 -25.41
C PRO A 365 -13.47 -22.65 -26.84
N LYS A 366 -12.99 -21.84 -27.79
CA LYS A 366 -12.81 -22.29 -29.17
C LYS A 366 -11.95 -23.55 -29.10
N LYS A 367 -12.39 -24.64 -29.73
CA LYS A 367 -11.55 -25.83 -29.89
C LYS A 367 -10.33 -25.37 -30.66
N ASN A 368 -9.22 -25.21 -29.95
CA ASN A 368 -7.96 -24.88 -30.56
C ASN A 368 -7.55 -26.11 -31.37
N ASN A 369 -7.85 -26.10 -32.66
CA ASN A 369 -7.25 -26.98 -33.66
C ASN A 369 -5.79 -26.56 -33.92
N GLY A 370 -5.12 -25.99 -32.92
CA GLY A 370 -3.68 -25.74 -33.00
C GLY A 370 -3.04 -27.07 -33.33
N ALA A 371 -2.26 -27.11 -34.41
CA ALA A 371 -1.65 -28.32 -34.89
C ALA A 371 -0.99 -29.03 -33.71
N VAL A 372 -1.49 -30.20 -33.35
CA VAL A 372 -0.84 -31.06 -32.37
C VAL A 372 0.50 -31.40 -32.99
N ILE A 373 1.55 -30.69 -32.57
CA ILE A 373 2.90 -30.89 -33.08
C ILE A 373 3.29 -32.31 -32.66
N SER A 374 3.70 -33.12 -33.64
CA SER A 374 4.13 -34.49 -33.35
C SER A 374 5.35 -34.46 -32.43
N PRO A 375 5.52 -35.47 -31.55
CA PRO A 375 6.72 -35.55 -30.72
C PRO A 375 8.00 -35.54 -31.55
N GLU A 376 7.98 -36.16 -32.74
CA GLU A 376 9.10 -36.13 -33.70
C GLU A 376 9.45 -34.71 -34.17
N ALA A 377 8.44 -33.86 -34.42
CA ALA A 377 8.69 -32.47 -34.83
C ALA A 377 9.23 -31.62 -33.67
N LEU A 378 8.81 -31.89 -32.43
CA LEU A 378 9.38 -31.25 -31.24
C LEU A 378 10.85 -31.64 -31.02
N GLU A 379 11.19 -32.90 -31.32
CA GLU A 379 12.56 -33.40 -31.24
C GLU A 379 13.46 -32.82 -32.34
N GLN A 380 12.95 -32.70 -33.57
CA GLN A 380 13.63 -32.00 -34.65
C GLN A 380 13.88 -30.52 -34.33
N ASN A 381 12.88 -29.84 -33.75
CA ASN A 381 13.03 -28.45 -33.31
C ASN A 381 14.04 -28.32 -32.16
N ALA A 382 14.11 -29.29 -31.24
CA ALA A 382 15.12 -29.31 -30.19
C ALA A 382 16.53 -29.44 -30.78
N ALA A 383 16.73 -30.34 -31.75
CA ALA A 383 18.01 -30.50 -32.43
C ALA A 383 18.42 -29.25 -33.23
N LEU A 384 17.45 -28.58 -33.87
CA LEU A 384 17.68 -27.30 -34.54
C LEU A 384 18.12 -26.22 -33.54
N LEU A 385 17.44 -26.13 -32.39
CA LEU A 385 17.77 -25.17 -31.34
C LEU A 385 19.18 -25.41 -30.77
N GLU A 386 19.59 -26.67 -30.57
CA GLU A 386 20.95 -27.02 -30.15
C GLU A 386 21.99 -26.54 -31.17
N SER A 387 21.77 -26.79 -32.46
CA SER A 387 22.67 -26.33 -33.53
C SER A 387 22.76 -24.80 -33.58
N THR A 388 21.63 -24.10 -33.50
CA THR A 388 21.60 -22.63 -33.51
C THR A 388 22.32 -22.05 -32.30
N LEU A 389 22.13 -22.62 -31.11
CA LEU A 389 22.85 -22.20 -29.91
C LEU A 389 24.36 -22.39 -30.06
N GLU A 390 24.79 -23.50 -30.67
CA GLU A 390 26.20 -23.77 -30.94
C GLU A 390 26.82 -22.74 -31.89
N ASP A 391 26.11 -22.35 -32.95
CA ASP A 391 26.56 -21.34 -33.92
C ASP A 391 26.81 -19.97 -33.26
N PHE A 392 26.02 -19.61 -32.24
CA PHE A 392 26.23 -18.40 -31.43
C PHE A 392 27.25 -18.58 -30.29
N GLY A 393 27.92 -19.73 -30.22
CA GLY A 393 28.95 -20.03 -29.22
C GLY A 393 28.40 -20.33 -27.83
N VAL A 394 27.14 -20.78 -27.74
CA VAL A 394 26.51 -21.30 -26.51
C VAL A 394 26.45 -22.82 -26.63
N LYS A 395 27.31 -23.51 -25.88
CA LYS A 395 27.30 -24.98 -25.82
C LYS A 395 26.36 -25.44 -24.71
N GLY A 396 25.51 -26.42 -25.00
CA GLY A 396 24.57 -27.02 -24.05
C GLY A 396 23.68 -28.06 -24.71
N GLU A 397 22.91 -28.79 -23.91
CA GLU A 397 22.00 -29.84 -24.36
C GLU A 397 20.57 -29.53 -23.93
N ILE A 398 19.58 -29.85 -24.76
CA ILE A 398 18.17 -29.75 -24.39
C ILE A 398 17.75 -31.04 -23.69
N ILE A 399 17.44 -30.95 -22.40
CA ILE A 399 17.10 -32.11 -21.56
C ILE A 399 15.63 -32.52 -21.70
N ASN A 400 14.71 -31.56 -21.72
CA ASN A 400 13.27 -31.79 -21.75
C ASN A 400 12.55 -30.79 -22.66
N VAL A 401 11.44 -31.24 -23.26
CA VAL A 401 10.53 -30.42 -24.05
C VAL A 401 9.12 -30.51 -23.47
N HIS A 402 8.57 -29.35 -23.08
CA HIS A 402 7.24 -29.21 -22.50
C HIS A 402 6.33 -28.40 -23.42
N PRO A 403 5.49 -29.05 -24.25
CA PRO A 403 4.55 -28.36 -25.11
C PRO A 403 3.42 -27.71 -24.29
N GLY A 404 3.24 -26.40 -24.47
CA GLY A 404 2.16 -25.62 -23.86
C GLY A 404 1.14 -25.11 -24.88
N PRO A 405 0.03 -24.49 -24.43
CA PRO A 405 -1.04 -24.03 -25.34
C PRO A 405 -0.64 -22.93 -26.31
N VAL A 406 0.36 -22.11 -25.96
CA VAL A 406 0.83 -20.96 -26.75
C VAL A 406 2.31 -21.07 -27.09
N VAL A 407 3.12 -21.56 -26.15
CA VAL A 407 4.57 -21.71 -26.29
C VAL A 407 5.00 -23.10 -25.88
N THR A 408 6.12 -23.57 -26.43
CA THR A 408 6.79 -24.80 -26.00
C THR A 408 8.03 -24.41 -25.21
N LEU A 409 8.16 -24.95 -23.98
CA LEU A 409 9.33 -24.74 -23.14
C LEU A 409 10.38 -25.82 -23.46
N TYR A 410 11.58 -25.39 -23.83
CA TYR A 410 12.76 -26.26 -23.99
C TYR A 410 13.71 -26.01 -22.82
N GLU A 411 14.03 -27.05 -22.06
CA GLU A 411 14.94 -26.96 -20.93
C GLU A 411 16.37 -27.16 -21.41
N LEU A 412 17.19 -26.11 -21.31
CA LEU A 412 18.59 -26.10 -21.71
C LEU A 412 19.51 -26.30 -20.51
N GLU A 413 20.38 -27.31 -20.57
CA GLU A 413 21.50 -27.49 -19.67
C GLU A 413 22.79 -26.94 -20.33
N PRO A 414 23.30 -25.77 -19.92
CA PRO A 414 24.47 -25.17 -20.55
C PRO A 414 25.76 -25.85 -20.09
N ALA A 415 26.75 -25.91 -20.98
CA ALA A 415 28.06 -26.46 -20.66
C ALA A 415 28.76 -25.64 -19.55
N PRO A 416 29.58 -26.29 -18.69
CA PRO A 416 30.29 -25.63 -17.60
C PRO A 416 31.04 -24.37 -18.05
N GLY A 417 30.86 -23.27 -17.32
CA GLY A 417 31.47 -21.97 -17.64
C GLY A 417 30.65 -21.07 -18.57
N THR A 418 29.53 -21.55 -19.12
CA THR A 418 28.60 -20.72 -19.89
C THR A 418 27.69 -19.91 -18.96
N LYS A 419 27.66 -18.58 -19.12
CA LYS A 419 26.79 -17.70 -18.33
C LYS A 419 25.39 -17.63 -18.92
N SER A 420 24.36 -17.78 -18.08
CA SER A 420 22.95 -17.65 -18.50
C SER A 420 22.63 -16.30 -19.15
N SER A 421 23.32 -15.22 -18.74
CA SER A 421 23.15 -13.89 -19.32
C SER A 421 23.48 -13.81 -20.81
N ARG A 422 24.37 -14.67 -21.30
CA ARG A 422 24.75 -14.72 -22.72
C ARG A 422 23.60 -15.25 -23.58
N VAL A 423 22.93 -16.31 -23.11
CA VAL A 423 21.77 -16.90 -23.81
C VAL A 423 20.63 -15.87 -23.90
N ILE A 424 20.38 -15.14 -22.81
CA ILE A 424 19.34 -14.10 -22.75
C ILE A 424 19.64 -12.96 -23.73
N SER A 425 20.90 -12.52 -23.84
CA SER A 425 21.26 -11.44 -24.78
C SER A 425 21.13 -11.83 -26.26
N LEU A 426 21.12 -13.13 -26.57
CA LEU A 426 21.05 -13.67 -27.92
C LEU A 426 19.62 -14.04 -28.33
N ALA A 427 18.62 -13.82 -27.46
CA ALA A 427 17.25 -14.27 -27.68
C ALA A 427 16.66 -13.79 -29.03
N ASP A 428 16.89 -12.53 -29.40
CA ASP A 428 16.37 -11.94 -30.65
C ASP A 428 17.08 -12.48 -31.91
N ASP A 429 18.33 -12.92 -31.78
CA ASP A 429 19.10 -13.49 -32.89
C ASP A 429 18.80 -14.98 -33.06
N ILE A 430 18.59 -15.70 -31.95
CA ILE A 430 18.09 -17.09 -31.95
C ILE A 430 16.67 -17.14 -32.54
N ALA A 431 15.78 -16.24 -32.13
CA ALA A 431 14.42 -16.17 -32.66
C ALA A 431 14.35 -15.84 -34.16
N ARG A 432 15.41 -15.29 -34.74
CA ARG A 432 15.51 -14.98 -36.19
C ARG A 432 16.05 -16.15 -37.01
N SER A 433 16.81 -17.04 -36.38
CA SER A 433 17.49 -18.18 -37.02
C SER A 433 16.69 -19.49 -36.93
N MET A 434 15.69 -19.51 -36.05
CA MET A 434 14.63 -20.52 -35.94
C MET A 434 13.41 -20.12 -36.76
#